data_AF-A0A7J2KFJ2-F1
#
_entry.id   AF-A0A7J2KFJ2-F1
#
_cell.length_a   1.000
_cell.length_b   1.000
_cell.length_c   1.000
_cell.angle_alpha   90.00
_cell.angle_beta   90.00
_cell.angle_gamma   90.00
#
_symmetry.space_group_name_H-M   'P 1'
#
loop_
_entity.id
_entity.type
_entity.pdbx_description
1 polymer ?
#
loop_
_entity_poly.entity_id
_entity_poly.type
_entity_poly.pdbx_seq_one_letter_code
_entity_poly.pdbx_strand_id
1 'polypeptide(L)'
;MKKLKELKSRKVEMPLIIGGKKVKSGELGVCRCPHNHSLILGYYHKALEEHVEKAIDEALKAWDKWANMDWYHRAMIFLKAAELLAGPYRFEVNAAIMLCQSKTPREAE
;
A
#
# COMPACT_ATOMS: atom_id res chain seq x y z
N MET A 1 9.91 -16.62 -8.09
CA MET A 1 11.08 -15.80 -8.51
C MET A 1 10.78 -14.70 -9.53
N LYS A 2 9.89 -14.92 -10.53
CA LYS A 2 9.58 -13.90 -11.57
C LYS A 2 9.17 -12.54 -10.98
N LYS A 3 8.22 -12.54 -10.03
CA LYS A 3 7.70 -11.30 -9.42
C LYS A 3 8.74 -10.53 -8.61
N LEU A 4 9.62 -11.23 -7.89
CA LEU A 4 10.72 -10.61 -7.14
C LEU A 4 11.69 -9.87 -8.09
N LYS A 5 12.02 -10.47 -9.24
CA LYS A 5 12.87 -9.82 -10.25
C LYS A 5 12.19 -8.59 -10.84
N GLU A 6 10.90 -8.70 -11.18
CA GLU A 6 10.08 -7.61 -11.71
C GLU A 6 10.01 -6.41 -10.74
N LEU A 7 9.77 -6.66 -9.44
CA LEU A 7 9.69 -5.60 -8.45
C LEU A 7 11.06 -4.94 -8.18
N LYS A 8 12.16 -5.70 -8.26
CA LYS A 8 13.52 -5.14 -8.17
C LYS A 8 13.87 -4.25 -9.35
N SER A 9 13.33 -4.50 -10.55
CA SER A 9 13.69 -3.78 -11.77
C SER A 9 12.92 -2.48 -12.00
N ARG A 10 11.86 -2.23 -11.23
CA ARG A 10 11.06 -1.00 -11.35
C ARG A 10 11.20 -0.13 -10.11
N LYS A 11 11.10 1.19 -10.29
CA LYS A 11 10.96 2.16 -9.20
C LYS A 11 9.50 2.58 -9.10
N VAL A 12 8.91 2.48 -7.92
CA VAL A 12 7.51 2.83 -7.69
C VAL A 12 7.41 4.21 -7.05
N GLU A 13 6.56 5.08 -7.58
CA GLU A 13 6.14 6.30 -6.91
C GLU A 13 4.88 6.00 -6.08
N MET A 14 4.93 6.28 -4.79
CA MET A 14 3.88 5.99 -3.81
C MET A 14 3.21 7.30 -3.37
N PRO A 15 2.10 7.71 -4.03
CA PRO A 15 1.35 8.88 -3.62
C PRO A 15 0.57 8.62 -2.33
N LEU A 16 0.13 9.70 -1.68
CA LEU A 16 -0.91 9.62 -0.66
C LEU A 16 -2.23 9.27 -1.34
N ILE A 17 -3.08 8.49 -0.69
CA ILE A 17 -4.45 8.21 -1.14
C ILE A 17 -5.41 8.89 -0.17
N ILE A 18 -6.05 9.98 -0.59
CA ILE A 18 -6.97 10.78 0.23
C ILE A 18 -8.31 10.87 -0.49
N GLY A 19 -9.41 10.45 0.15
CA GLY A 19 -10.75 10.43 -0.47
C GLY A 19 -10.82 9.61 -1.77
N GLY A 20 -9.99 8.56 -1.89
CA GLY A 20 -9.88 7.75 -3.11
C GLY A 20 -9.05 8.38 -4.25
N LYS A 21 -8.44 9.56 -4.04
CA LYS A 21 -7.61 10.26 -5.04
C LYS A 21 -6.13 10.16 -4.70
N LYS A 22 -5.29 10.08 -5.74
CA LYS A 22 -3.83 10.14 -5.62
C LYS A 22 -3.41 11.60 -5.38
N VAL A 23 -2.71 11.86 -4.28
CA VAL A 23 -2.18 13.17 -3.92
C VAL A 23 -0.66 13.10 -3.83
N LYS A 24 0.01 14.05 -4.47
CA LYS A 24 1.47 14.17 -4.51
C LYS A 24 1.88 15.41 -3.71
N SER A 25 2.54 15.21 -2.58
CA SER A 25 3.01 16.31 -1.73
C SER A 25 4.28 17.01 -2.25
N GLY A 26 4.98 16.43 -3.22
CA GLY A 26 6.32 16.87 -3.63
C GLY A 26 7.45 16.50 -2.64
N GLU A 27 7.14 16.39 -1.34
CA GLU A 27 8.09 15.94 -0.31
C GLU A 27 8.33 14.43 -0.38
N LEU A 28 9.47 14.03 -0.94
CA LEU A 28 9.77 12.61 -1.19
C LEU A 28 10.61 11.98 -0.06
N GLY A 29 10.17 10.81 0.39
CA GLY A 29 10.99 9.83 1.11
C GLY A 29 11.46 8.72 0.18
N VAL A 30 12.60 8.10 0.47
CA VAL A 30 13.13 6.99 -0.32
C VAL A 30 12.75 5.66 0.31
N CYS A 31 12.18 4.75 -0.47
CA CYS A 31 11.99 3.35 -0.08
C CYS A 31 13.18 2.53 -0.57
N ARG A 32 13.99 2.02 0.37
CA ARG A 32 15.20 1.23 0.10
C ARG A 32 15.01 -0.21 0.57
N CYS A 33 15.68 -1.14 -0.10
CA CYS A 33 15.73 -2.53 0.32
C CYS A 33 16.66 -2.68 1.54
N PRO A 34 16.21 -3.20 2.72
CA PRO A 34 17.05 -3.24 3.91
C PRO A 34 18.24 -4.20 3.83
N HIS A 35 18.17 -5.29 3.06
CA HIS A 35 19.33 -6.19 2.86
C HIS A 35 20.20 -5.79 1.66
N ASN A 36 19.85 -4.71 0.95
CA ASN A 36 20.67 -4.13 -0.10
C ASN A 36 20.37 -2.63 -0.19
N HIS A 37 21.00 -1.83 0.68
CA HIS A 37 20.70 -0.40 0.82
C HIS A 37 20.92 0.42 -0.45
N SER A 38 21.77 -0.04 -1.37
CA SER A 38 21.99 0.59 -2.68
C SER A 38 20.80 0.41 -3.63
N LEU A 39 19.95 -0.58 -3.39
CA LEU A 39 18.75 -0.83 -4.16
C LEU A 39 17.60 0.07 -3.68
N ILE A 40 17.25 1.05 -4.52
CA ILE A 40 16.08 1.91 -4.34
C ILE A 40 14.86 1.24 -5.01
N LEU A 41 13.84 0.93 -4.21
CA LEU A 41 12.59 0.32 -4.66
C LEU A 41 11.58 1.38 -5.12
N GLY A 42 11.71 2.60 -4.65
CA GLY A 42 10.81 3.68 -5.01
C GLY A 42 10.93 4.92 -4.14
N TYR A 43 9.99 5.84 -4.34
CA TYR A 43 9.86 7.07 -3.56
C TYR A 43 8.42 7.22 -3.10
N TYR A 44 8.21 7.66 -1.87
CA TYR A 44 6.88 7.91 -1.32
C TYR A 44 6.72 9.38 -0.97
N HIS A 45 5.50 9.88 -1.13
CA HIS A 45 5.15 11.24 -0.72
C HIS A 45 4.93 11.28 0.79
N LYS A 46 5.70 12.10 1.50
CA LYS A 46 5.50 12.39 2.91
C LYS A 46 4.27 13.28 3.06
N ALA A 47 3.40 12.95 4.00
CA ALA A 47 2.27 13.80 4.35
C ALA A 47 2.75 15.08 5.05
N LEU A 48 2.10 16.20 4.70
CA LEU A 48 2.20 17.48 5.39
C LEU A 48 0.92 17.69 6.21
N GLU A 49 0.90 18.68 7.09
CA GLU A 49 -0.24 19.03 7.92
C GLU A 49 -1.55 19.14 7.12
N GLU A 50 -1.55 19.92 6.02
CA GLU A 50 -2.72 20.07 5.15
C GLU A 50 -3.21 18.73 4.52
N HIS A 51 -2.31 17.76 4.33
CA HIS A 51 -2.68 16.46 3.79
C HIS A 51 -3.39 15.61 4.85
N VAL A 52 -2.96 15.75 6.10
CA VAL A 52 -3.58 15.07 7.25
C VAL A 52 -4.98 15.65 7.50
N GLU A 53 -5.12 16.98 7.51
CA GLU A 53 -6.42 17.64 7.64
C GLU A 53 -7.40 17.20 6.55
N LYS A 54 -6.98 17.25 5.27
CA LYS A 54 -7.79 16.77 4.14
C LYS A 54 -8.16 15.29 4.29
N ALA A 55 -7.25 14.45 4.82
CA ALA A 55 -7.54 13.04 5.05
C ALA A 55 -8.59 12.82 6.16
N ILE A 56 -8.54 13.61 7.23
CA ILE A 56 -9.54 13.60 8.30
C ILE A 56 -10.91 13.99 7.76
N ASP A 57 -10.98 15.11 7.02
CA ASP A 57 -12.24 15.60 6.47
C ASP A 57 -12.88 14.58 5.52
N GLU A 58 -12.10 13.98 4.62
CA GLU A 58 -12.61 12.97 3.70
C GLU A 58 -13.02 11.68 4.42
N ALA A 59 -12.32 11.29 5.49
CA ALA A 59 -12.72 10.16 6.32
C ALA A 59 -14.05 10.43 7.05
N LEU A 60 -14.23 11.63 7.61
CA LEU A 60 -15.48 12.04 8.27
C LEU A 60 -16.66 12.10 7.29
N LYS A 61 -16.44 12.60 6.07
CA LYS A 61 -17.46 12.59 5.00
C LYS A 61 -17.89 11.16 4.62
N ALA A 62 -16.93 10.22 4.58
CA ALA A 62 -17.21 8.83 4.25
C ALA A 62 -17.82 8.03 5.41
N TRP A 63 -17.66 8.51 6.65
CA TRP A 63 -17.99 7.77 7.87
C TRP A 63 -19.45 7.36 7.93
N ASP A 64 -20.39 8.29 7.74
CA ASP A 64 -21.83 8.00 7.86
C ASP A 64 -22.26 6.90 6.87
N LYS A 65 -21.87 7.03 5.60
CA LYS A 65 -22.18 6.03 4.57
C LYS A 65 -21.55 4.66 4.87
N TRP A 66 -20.32 4.64 5.39
CA TRP A 66 -19.64 3.38 5.75
C TRP A 66 -20.27 2.73 6.98
N ALA A 67 -20.60 3.52 8.00
CA ALA A 67 -21.17 3.04 9.26
C ALA A 67 -22.58 2.48 9.07
N ASN A 68 -23.39 3.13 8.23
CA ASN A 68 -24.75 2.71 7.89
C ASN A 68 -24.81 1.58 6.86
N MET A 69 -23.67 1.13 6.31
CA MET A 69 -23.63 -0.03 5.43
C MET A 69 -23.86 -1.31 6.23
N ASP A 70 -24.76 -2.18 5.74
CA ASP A 70 -25.01 -3.48 6.36
C ASP A 70 -23.70 -4.23 6.59
N TRP A 71 -23.61 -4.90 7.73
CA TRP A 71 -22.38 -5.55 8.17
C TRP A 71 -21.86 -6.58 7.15
N TYR A 72 -22.76 -7.28 6.44
CA TYR A 72 -22.39 -8.28 5.44
C TYR A 72 -21.81 -7.65 4.17
N HIS A 73 -22.31 -6.48 3.75
CA HIS A 73 -21.70 -5.70 2.66
C HIS A 73 -20.27 -5.26 3.02
N ARG A 74 -20.06 -4.81 4.27
CA ARG A 74 -18.71 -4.50 4.76
C ARG A 74 -17.82 -5.73 4.79
N ALA A 75 -18.31 -6.86 5.29
CA ALA A 75 -17.57 -8.12 5.34
C ALA A 75 -17.17 -8.63 3.94
N MET A 76 -18.05 -8.50 2.94
CA MET A 76 -17.77 -8.91 1.57
C MET A 76 -16.57 -8.20 0.95
N ILE A 77 -16.32 -6.94 1.29
CA ILE A 77 -15.13 -6.20 0.82
C ILE A 77 -13.85 -6.89 1.31
N PHE A 78 -13.82 -7.29 2.59
CA PHE A 78 -12.68 -7.99 3.17
C PHE A 78 -12.54 -9.42 2.63
N LEU A 79 -13.65 -10.14 2.44
CA LEU A 79 -13.62 -11.47 1.81
C LEU A 79 -13.06 -11.40 0.39
N LYS A 80 -13.47 -10.39 -0.39
CA LYS A 80 -12.92 -10.20 -1.72
C LYS A 80 -11.43 -9.86 -1.68
N ALA A 81 -11.01 -8.99 -0.76
CA ALA A 81 -9.60 -8.66 -0.57
C ALA A 81 -8.78 -9.91 -0.17
N ALA A 82 -9.31 -10.78 0.69
CA ALA A 82 -8.67 -12.03 1.08
C ALA A 82 -8.51 -13.00 -0.11
N GLU A 83 -9.55 -13.17 -0.93
CA GLU A 83 -9.46 -13.98 -2.16
C GLU A 83 -8.39 -13.44 -3.12
N LEU A 84 -8.35 -12.12 -3.30
CA LEU A 84 -7.35 -11.45 -4.13
C LEU A 84 -5.92 -11.66 -3.61
N LEU A 85 -5.71 -11.59 -2.29
CA LEU A 85 -4.42 -11.86 -1.64
C LEU A 85 -4.03 -13.35 -1.69
N ALA A 86 -5.00 -14.26 -1.58
CA ALA A 86 -4.75 -15.70 -1.65
C ALA A 86 -4.43 -16.18 -3.08
N GLY A 87 -4.99 -15.52 -4.10
CA GLY A 87 -4.78 -15.86 -5.50
C GLY A 87 -3.85 -14.89 -6.22
N PRO A 88 -4.39 -13.99 -7.04
CA PRO A 88 -3.61 -13.24 -8.04
C PRO A 88 -2.53 -12.34 -7.44
N TYR A 89 -2.71 -11.80 -6.23
CA TYR A 89 -1.76 -10.88 -5.60
C TYR A 89 -0.79 -11.54 -4.63
N ARG A 90 -0.94 -12.85 -4.34
CA ARG A 90 -0.13 -13.58 -3.35
C ARG A 90 1.37 -13.35 -3.52
N PHE A 91 1.88 -13.63 -4.72
CA PHE A 91 3.30 -13.47 -5.01
C PHE A 91 3.74 -12.01 -5.14
N GLU A 92 2.82 -11.09 -5.45
CA GLU A 92 3.13 -9.66 -5.50
C GLU A 92 3.36 -9.11 -4.09
N VAL A 93 2.45 -9.41 -3.18
CA VAL A 93 2.51 -8.97 -1.78
C VAL A 93 3.72 -9.59 -1.08
N ASN A 94 3.91 -10.91 -1.17
CA ASN A 94 5.04 -11.58 -0.52
C ASN A 94 6.38 -11.03 -1.06
N ALA A 95 6.50 -10.81 -2.38
CA ALA A 95 7.71 -10.24 -2.95
C ALA A 95 7.95 -8.79 -2.48
N ALA A 96 6.90 -7.99 -2.34
CA ALA A 96 7.01 -6.64 -1.78
C ALA A 96 7.45 -6.65 -0.31
N ILE A 97 6.91 -7.54 0.51
CA ILE A 97 7.30 -7.73 1.92
C ILE A 97 8.77 -8.15 2.01
N MET A 98 9.17 -9.16 1.23
CA MET A 98 10.56 -9.61 1.18
C MET A 98 11.52 -8.46 0.85
N LEU A 99 11.19 -7.61 -0.14
CA LEU A 99 12.06 -6.50 -0.57
C LEU A 99 12.05 -5.32 0.40
N CYS A 100 10.88 -4.87 0.83
CA CYS A 100 10.74 -3.65 1.64
C CYS A 100 11.07 -3.90 3.12
N GLN A 101 10.89 -5.12 3.62
CA GLN A 101 11.04 -5.46 5.04
C GLN A 101 12.11 -6.53 5.30
N SER A 102 12.82 -6.98 4.27
CA SER A 102 13.90 -7.97 4.37
C SER A 102 13.48 -9.31 4.98
N LYS A 103 12.24 -9.72 4.74
CA LYS A 103 11.71 -11.01 5.18
C LYS A 103 12.14 -12.14 4.25
N THR A 104 12.31 -13.33 4.82
CA THR A 104 12.43 -14.57 4.05
C THR A 104 11.08 -14.96 3.41
N PRO A 105 11.04 -15.84 2.40
CA PRO A 105 9.78 -16.29 1.81
C PRO A 105 8.80 -16.89 2.81
N ARG A 106 9.30 -17.52 3.89
CA ARG A 106 8.47 -18.15 4.91
C ARG A 106 7.90 -17.15 5.92
N GLU A 107 8.59 -16.05 6.18
CA GLU A 107 8.07 -14.98 7.06
C GLU A 107 7.15 -14.01 6.32
N ALA A 108 7.31 -13.89 5.01
CA ALA A 108 6.45 -13.07 4.17
C ALA A 108 5.12 -13.77 3.83
N GLU A 109 5.03 -15.07 4.10
CA GLU A 109 3.86 -15.92 3.92
C GLU A 109 3.15 -16.15 5.26
#